data_AF-A0A7S2I2J4-F1
#
_entry.id   AF-A0A7S2I2J4-F1
#
_cell.length_a   1.000
_cell.length_b   1.000
_cell.length_c   1.000
_cell.angle_alpha   90.00
_cell.angle_beta   90.00
_cell.angle_gamma   90.00
#
_symmetry.space_group_name_H-M   'P 1'
#
loop_
_entity.id
_entity.type
_entity.pdbx_description
1 polymer ?
#
loop_
_entity_poly.entity_id
_entity_poly.type
_entity_poly.pdbx_seq_one_letter_code
_entity_poly.pdbx_strand_id
1 'polypeptide(L)'
;VNAKFPIRAQKFPAVFAVNINWFMSWPEAALVAVSSAFLGSYKIDCTDDDRQKLYSLTGAFQATVRDITEVYFARMRKHVYVTPKSFLCLIDFYKQLYQIKYEEINVQERSVNVGLQKLKEASEFVEKLKVQLKEQEVVLKAEEKKTTALLDKVMVEKSKADKKAEVVNGQKADCQAEADSINAEKAEAQVELDKALPFLHDAESACNSITKKDIVEIKANRKPLDIIKLTFDGLQILMCKKVVDVAPEERSINKVNATFLKDSYEDYSSKEVQDMNFLQGILDFAANEKDSINDETCELLGPYLRFDEDPAKHWGPFSHPVLDPSLAGKASGAAAGLCKFVGAMVQYHGAAKIVKPK
;
A
#
# COMPACT_ATOMS: atom_id res chain seq x y z
N VAL A 1 -8.44 51.85 106.01
CA VAL A 1 -7.68 52.97 106.63
C VAL A 1 -6.82 52.41 107.77
N ASN A 2 -5.59 52.89 107.95
CA ASN A 2 -4.71 52.39 109.01
C ASN A 2 -5.24 52.82 110.38
N ALA A 3 -5.65 51.85 111.21
CA ALA A 3 -6.20 52.08 112.54
C ALA A 3 -5.24 52.85 113.49
N LYS A 4 -3.94 52.87 113.18
CA LYS A 4 -2.93 53.57 113.98
C LYS A 4 -2.86 55.07 113.69
N PHE A 5 -3.46 55.57 112.61
CA PHE A 5 -3.36 56.98 112.22
C PHE A 5 -3.99 57.93 113.26
N PRO A 6 -5.25 57.72 113.72
CA PRO A 6 -5.86 58.61 114.73
C PRO A 6 -5.09 58.62 116.06
N ILE A 7 -4.58 57.46 116.49
CA ILE A 7 -3.79 57.32 117.73
C ILE A 7 -2.49 58.12 117.64
N ARG A 8 -1.79 58.07 116.51
CA ARG A 8 -0.56 58.85 116.29
C ARG A 8 -0.86 60.35 116.26
N ALA A 9 -1.96 60.73 115.63
CA ALA A 9 -2.36 62.12 115.51
C ALA A 9 -2.70 62.75 116.87
N GLN A 10 -3.30 61.98 117.80
CA GLN A 10 -3.52 62.41 119.19
C GLN A 10 -2.22 62.52 120.02
N LYS A 11 -1.26 61.62 119.80
CA LYS A 11 0.03 61.63 120.51
C LYS A 11 0.96 62.78 120.07
N PHE A 12 0.84 63.22 118.82
CA PHE A 12 1.71 64.24 118.22
C PHE A 12 0.88 65.33 117.54
N PRO A 13 0.41 66.36 118.28
CA PRO A 13 -0.43 67.43 117.73
C PRO A 13 0.20 68.20 116.56
N ALA A 14 1.54 68.27 116.51
CA ALA A 14 2.29 68.90 115.43
C ALA A 14 2.05 68.25 114.04
N VAL A 15 1.56 67.01 113.98
CA VAL A 15 1.17 66.34 112.72
C VAL A 15 0.03 67.08 112.00
N PHE A 16 -0.79 67.84 112.73
CA PHE A 16 -1.86 68.67 112.16
C PHE A 16 -1.45 70.12 111.92
N ALA A 17 -0.19 70.50 112.19
CA ALA A 17 0.32 71.85 111.90
C ALA A 17 0.69 72.06 110.41
N VAL A 18 0.27 71.14 109.54
CA VAL A 18 0.48 71.18 108.08
C VAL A 18 -0.86 71.32 107.35
N ASN A 19 -0.82 71.81 106.12
CA ASN A 19 -2.00 71.86 105.27
C ASN A 19 -2.44 70.43 104.89
N ILE A 20 -3.64 70.05 105.31
CA ILE A 20 -4.23 68.75 105.01
C ILE A 20 -4.95 68.82 103.67
N ASN A 21 -4.54 67.98 102.72
CA ASN A 21 -5.23 67.82 101.45
C ASN A 21 -5.91 66.45 101.39
N TRP A 22 -7.22 66.45 101.12
CA TRP A 22 -8.03 65.24 101.04
C TRP A 22 -8.06 64.72 99.61
N PHE A 23 -7.53 63.51 99.39
CA PHE A 23 -7.64 62.83 98.11
C PHE A 23 -8.92 62.00 98.07
N MET A 24 -9.90 62.48 97.32
CA MET A 24 -11.12 61.74 97.05
C MET A 24 -10.89 60.67 95.99
N SER A 25 -11.73 59.65 95.99
CA SER A 25 -11.78 58.68 94.90
C SER A 25 -12.14 59.38 93.60
N TRP A 26 -11.62 58.90 92.47
CA TRP A 26 -11.90 59.54 91.18
C TRP A 26 -13.39 59.49 90.84
N PRO A 27 -14.02 60.63 90.50
CA PRO A 27 -15.38 60.63 89.97
C PRO A 27 -15.41 60.03 88.56
N GLU A 28 -16.60 59.63 88.10
CA GLU A 28 -16.77 59.03 86.77
C GLU A 28 -16.25 59.94 85.64
N ALA A 29 -16.53 61.24 85.71
CA ALA A 29 -16.00 62.22 84.76
C ALA A 29 -14.47 62.21 84.65
N ALA A 30 -13.76 61.99 85.77
CA ALA A 30 -12.30 61.88 85.76
C ALA A 30 -11.84 60.56 85.15
N LEU A 31 -12.57 59.47 85.37
CA LEU A 31 -12.28 58.16 84.75
C LEU A 31 -12.48 58.20 83.23
N VAL A 32 -13.53 58.88 82.75
CA VAL A 32 -13.76 59.12 81.32
C VAL A 32 -12.67 59.99 80.73
N ALA A 33 -12.28 61.08 81.41
CA ALA A 33 -11.18 61.94 80.95
C ALA A 33 -9.85 61.17 80.84
N VAL A 34 -9.51 60.36 81.84
CA VAL A 34 -8.32 59.49 81.80
C VAL A 34 -8.43 58.48 80.65
N SER A 35 -9.59 57.83 80.49
CA SER A 35 -9.81 56.90 79.38
C SER A 35 -9.59 57.59 78.03
N SER A 36 -10.15 58.79 77.85
CA SER A 36 -10.02 59.55 76.61
C SER A 36 -8.58 59.97 76.32
N ALA A 37 -7.79 60.33 77.33
CA ALA A 37 -6.39 60.71 77.17
C ALA A 37 -5.52 59.51 76.79
N PHE A 38 -5.72 58.36 77.44
CA PHE A 38 -4.89 57.17 77.21
C PHE A 38 -5.31 56.35 75.99
N LEU A 39 -6.61 56.28 75.67
CA LEU A 39 -7.12 55.58 74.49
C LEU A 39 -7.18 56.49 73.26
N GLY A 40 -7.28 57.81 73.42
CA GLY A 40 -7.28 58.75 72.30
C GLY A 40 -5.97 58.78 71.53
N SER A 41 -4.84 58.46 72.17
CA SER A 41 -3.56 58.28 71.48
C SER A 41 -3.45 56.94 70.73
N TYR A 42 -4.36 56.00 70.97
CA TYR A 42 -4.32 54.66 70.40
C TYR A 42 -5.27 54.55 69.21
N LYS A 43 -4.78 54.04 68.08
CA LYS A 43 -5.57 53.94 66.86
C LYS A 43 -6.52 52.74 66.95
N ILE A 44 -7.81 53.02 67.13
CA ILE A 44 -8.89 52.03 67.14
C ILE A 44 -9.74 52.25 65.88
N ASP A 45 -10.05 51.17 65.17
CA ASP A 45 -10.91 51.19 63.99
C ASP A 45 -12.37 51.29 64.42
N CYS A 46 -12.83 52.52 64.66
CA CYS A 46 -14.17 52.83 65.11
C CYS A 46 -14.56 54.25 64.72
N THR A 47 -15.87 54.49 64.65
CA THR A 47 -16.41 55.85 64.51
C THR A 47 -16.08 56.68 65.76
N ASP A 48 -15.99 58.00 65.61
CA ASP A 48 -15.69 58.87 66.75
C ASP A 48 -16.78 58.82 67.83
N ASP A 49 -18.04 58.58 67.47
CA ASP A 49 -19.16 58.40 68.40
C ASP A 49 -18.98 57.13 69.26
N ASP A 50 -18.66 56.00 68.64
CA ASP A 50 -18.43 54.75 69.38
C ASP A 50 -17.17 54.82 70.25
N ARG A 51 -16.19 55.62 69.84
CA ARG A 51 -15.00 55.90 70.65
C ARG A 51 -15.34 56.65 71.94
N GLN A 52 -16.24 57.63 71.88
CA GLN A 52 -16.72 58.34 73.08
C GLN A 52 -17.54 57.42 74.01
N LYS A 53 -18.37 56.54 73.43
CA LYS A 53 -19.08 55.51 74.19
C LYS A 53 -18.12 54.56 74.89
N LEU A 54 -17.03 54.15 74.22
CA LEU A 54 -15.99 53.30 74.81
C LEU A 54 -15.36 53.96 76.05
N TYR A 55 -15.03 55.26 75.99
CA TYR A 55 -14.45 55.98 77.13
C TYR A 55 -15.42 56.08 78.32
N SER A 56 -16.69 56.29 78.01
CA SER A 56 -17.76 56.33 79.01
C SER A 56 -17.93 54.96 79.66
N LEU A 57 -17.91 53.89 78.85
CA LEU A 57 -18.02 52.51 79.30
C LEU A 57 -16.86 52.08 80.20
N THR A 58 -15.62 52.41 79.84
CA THR A 58 -14.45 52.08 80.68
C THR A 58 -14.51 52.80 82.03
N GLY A 59 -14.97 54.04 82.06
CA GLY A 59 -15.21 54.77 83.31
C GLY A 59 -16.30 54.14 84.18
N ALA A 60 -17.44 53.80 83.57
CA ALA A 60 -18.55 53.14 84.25
C ALA A 60 -18.17 51.75 84.81
N PHE A 61 -17.34 50.98 84.10
CA PHE A 61 -16.84 49.70 84.62
C PHE A 61 -16.05 49.87 85.90
N GLN A 62 -15.12 50.83 85.95
CA GLN A 62 -14.32 51.07 87.14
C GLN A 62 -15.16 51.58 88.32
N ALA A 63 -16.21 52.38 88.05
CA ALA A 63 -17.18 52.77 89.06
C ALA A 63 -17.97 51.56 89.59
N THR A 64 -18.46 50.70 88.70
CA THR A 64 -19.19 49.48 89.07
C THR A 64 -18.33 48.53 89.90
N VAL A 65 -17.04 48.35 89.56
CA VAL A 65 -16.12 47.52 90.36
C VAL A 65 -15.93 48.08 91.77
N ARG A 66 -15.93 49.41 91.94
CA ARG A 66 -15.88 50.05 93.26
C ARG A 66 -17.10 49.67 94.09
N ASP A 67 -18.30 49.79 93.53
CA ASP A 67 -19.55 49.50 94.24
C ASP A 67 -19.64 48.00 94.60
N ILE A 68 -19.26 47.12 93.67
CA ILE A 68 -19.21 45.67 93.91
C ILE A 68 -18.22 45.34 95.03
N THR A 69 -17.11 46.07 95.13
CA THR A 69 -16.11 45.86 96.19
C THR A 69 -16.70 46.16 97.57
N GLU A 70 -17.56 47.17 97.69
CA GLU A 70 -18.27 47.48 98.94
C GLU A 70 -19.28 46.39 99.30
N VAL A 71 -20.06 45.93 98.31
CA VAL A 71 -21.00 44.80 98.49
C VAL A 71 -20.26 43.54 98.91
N TYR A 72 -19.10 43.27 98.30
CA TYR A 72 -18.26 42.13 98.61
C TYR A 72 -17.74 42.19 100.04
N PHE A 73 -17.29 43.37 100.48
CA PHE A 73 -16.89 43.56 101.88
C PHE A 73 -18.07 43.36 102.84
N ALA A 74 -19.25 43.89 102.52
CA ALA A 74 -20.43 43.74 103.36
C ALA A 74 -20.82 42.27 103.57
N ARG A 75 -20.74 41.45 102.51
CA ARG A 75 -21.10 40.02 102.55
C ARG A 75 -20.00 39.12 103.11
N MET A 76 -18.78 39.27 102.61
CA MET A 76 -17.68 38.33 102.86
C MET A 76 -16.70 38.82 103.94
N ARG A 77 -16.83 40.07 104.39
CA ARG A 77 -15.93 40.73 105.35
C ARG A 77 -14.45 40.69 104.92
N LYS A 78 -14.20 40.56 103.61
CA LYS A 78 -12.85 40.61 103.01
C LYS A 78 -12.68 41.92 102.26
N HIS A 79 -11.62 42.66 102.59
CA HIS A 79 -11.27 43.88 101.87
C HIS A 79 -10.60 43.55 100.54
N VAL A 80 -11.14 44.08 99.45
CA VAL A 80 -10.48 44.18 98.14
C VAL A 80 -10.24 45.66 97.89
N TYR A 81 -9.10 46.01 97.30
CA TYR A 81 -8.73 47.40 97.06
C TYR A 81 -8.69 47.70 95.57
N VAL A 82 -9.47 48.70 95.17
CA VAL A 82 -9.49 49.21 93.80
C VAL A 82 -8.58 50.44 93.77
N THR A 83 -7.56 50.42 92.90
CA THR A 83 -6.57 51.52 92.79
C THR A 83 -6.58 52.13 91.40
N PRO A 84 -6.25 53.42 91.24
CA PRO A 84 -6.10 54.02 89.90
C PRO A 84 -5.08 53.27 89.02
N LYS A 85 -4.04 52.66 89.62
CA LYS A 85 -3.08 51.84 88.88
C LYS A 85 -3.73 50.62 88.24
N SER A 86 -4.66 49.95 88.94
CA SER A 86 -5.41 48.81 88.36
C SER A 86 -6.25 49.22 87.15
N PHE A 87 -6.80 50.44 87.15
CA PHE A 87 -7.53 50.98 86.01
C PHE A 87 -6.63 51.27 84.81
N LEU A 88 -5.45 51.84 85.04
CA LEU A 88 -4.47 52.04 83.97
C LEU A 88 -3.98 50.71 83.38
N CYS A 89 -3.76 49.70 84.22
CA CYS A 89 -3.43 48.34 83.75
C CYS A 89 -4.55 47.72 82.91
N LEU A 90 -5.82 47.99 83.23
CA LEU A 90 -6.96 47.55 82.41
C LEU A 90 -6.92 48.20 81.02
N ILE A 91 -6.65 49.50 80.94
CA ILE A 91 -6.53 50.22 79.66
C ILE A 91 -5.36 49.68 78.83
N ASP A 92 -4.20 49.46 79.45
CA ASP A 92 -3.03 48.92 78.77
C ASP A 92 -3.27 47.48 78.28
N PHE A 93 -3.94 46.66 79.10
CA PHE A 93 -4.34 45.31 78.71
C PHE A 93 -5.32 45.33 77.54
N TYR A 94 -6.30 46.25 77.55
CA TYR A 94 -7.24 46.41 76.44
C TYR A 94 -6.52 46.74 75.12
N LYS A 95 -5.52 47.63 75.13
CA LYS A 95 -4.72 47.95 73.95
C LYS A 95 -4.00 46.73 73.39
N GLN A 96 -3.37 45.93 74.25
CA GLN A 96 -2.66 44.72 73.84
C GLN A 96 -3.63 43.68 73.26
N LEU A 97 -4.76 43.44 73.93
CA LEU A 97 -5.76 42.49 73.49
C LEU A 97 -6.40 42.92 72.16
N TYR A 98 -6.71 44.20 72.02
CA TYR A 98 -7.24 44.75 70.78
C TYR A 98 -6.29 44.50 69.61
N GLN A 99 -4.99 44.76 69.78
CA GLN A 99 -4.01 44.53 68.72
C GLN A 99 -4.00 43.07 68.25
N ILE A 100 -3.96 42.12 69.20
CA ILE A 100 -3.97 40.68 68.87
C ILE A 100 -5.24 40.32 68.09
N LYS A 101 -6.40 40.77 68.57
CA LYS A 101 -7.68 40.45 67.92
C LYS A 101 -7.86 41.14 66.57
N TYR A 102 -7.37 42.37 66.44
CA TYR A 102 -7.38 43.10 65.19
C TYR A 102 -6.51 42.40 64.13
N GLU A 103 -5.31 41.94 64.51
CA GLU A 103 -4.44 41.16 63.63
C GLU A 103 -5.07 39.81 63.22
N GLU A 104 -5.67 39.07 64.16
CA GLU A 104 -6.41 37.83 63.86
C GLU A 104 -7.52 38.05 62.82
N ILE A 105 -8.32 39.12 62.99
CA ILE A 105 -9.41 39.45 62.06
C ILE A 105 -8.86 39.85 60.68
N ASN A 106 -7.80 40.66 60.62
CA ASN A 106 -7.19 41.06 59.35
C ASN A 106 -6.66 39.86 58.55
N VAL A 107 -6.12 38.84 59.22
CA VAL A 107 -5.68 37.60 58.57
C VAL A 107 -6.89 36.86 57.97
N GLN A 108 -7.99 36.76 58.70
CA GLN A 108 -9.22 36.14 58.22
C GLN A 108 -9.82 36.91 57.04
N GLU A 109 -9.91 38.24 57.15
CA GLU A 109 -10.40 39.11 56.08
C GLU A 109 -9.56 38.95 54.81
N ARG A 110 -8.22 38.96 54.94
CA ARG A 110 -7.31 38.73 53.81
C ARG A 110 -7.55 37.36 53.16
N SER A 111 -7.75 36.31 53.96
CA SER A 111 -8.05 34.98 53.44
C SER A 111 -9.36 34.96 52.64
N VAL A 112 -10.40 35.63 53.13
CA VAL A 112 -11.69 35.75 52.43
C VAL A 112 -11.54 36.55 51.14
N ASN A 113 -10.84 37.68 51.18
CA ASN A 113 -10.59 38.52 50.01
C ASN A 113 -9.81 37.79 48.92
N VAL A 114 -8.79 37.01 49.29
CA VAL A 114 -8.07 36.15 48.35
C VAL A 114 -9.00 35.08 47.76
N GLY A 115 -9.84 34.45 48.59
CA GLY A 115 -10.84 33.49 48.13
C GLY A 115 -11.80 34.09 47.10
N LEU A 116 -12.34 35.28 47.38
CA LEU A 116 -13.23 36.01 46.47
C LEU A 116 -12.53 36.37 45.16
N GLN A 117 -11.28 36.82 45.22
CA GLN A 117 -10.49 37.08 44.02
C GLN A 117 -10.32 35.81 43.17
N LYS A 118 -10.01 34.67 43.79
CA LYS A 118 -9.88 33.39 43.08
C LYS A 118 -11.19 32.91 42.46
N LEU A 119 -12.31 33.12 43.13
CA LEU A 119 -13.63 32.82 42.56
C LEU A 119 -13.93 33.71 41.34
N LYS A 120 -13.56 34.99 41.39
CA LYS A 120 -13.71 35.90 40.25
C LYS A 120 -12.83 35.47 39.07
N GLU A 121 -11.55 35.17 39.31
CA GLU A 121 -10.62 34.66 38.29
C GLU A 121 -11.16 33.36 37.64
N ALA A 122 -11.69 32.43 38.45
CA ALA A 122 -12.29 31.20 37.95
C ALA A 122 -13.54 31.47 37.11
N SER A 123 -14.41 32.39 37.53
CA SER A 123 -15.60 32.78 36.76
C SER A 123 -15.23 33.37 35.40
N GLU A 124 -14.23 34.25 35.35
CA GLU A 124 -13.73 34.82 34.10
C GLU A 124 -13.11 33.75 33.20
N PHE A 125 -12.39 32.78 33.77
CA PHE A 125 -11.82 31.65 33.04
C PHE A 125 -12.90 30.75 32.44
N VAL A 126 -13.95 30.42 33.21
CA VAL A 126 -15.10 29.64 32.72
C VAL A 126 -15.79 30.35 31.56
N GLU A 127 -15.93 31.68 31.61
CA GLU A 127 -16.56 32.43 30.53
C GLU A 127 -15.71 32.40 29.25
N LYS A 128 -14.37 32.50 29.37
CA LYS A 128 -13.46 32.31 28.23
C LYS A 128 -13.57 30.91 27.62
N LEU A 129 -13.63 29.87 28.46
CA LEU A 129 -13.79 28.50 27.99
C LEU A 129 -15.10 28.28 27.25
N LYS A 130 -16.21 28.89 27.72
CA LYS A 130 -17.50 28.81 26.99
C LYS A 130 -17.43 29.42 25.59
N VAL A 131 -16.71 30.54 25.44
CA VAL A 131 -16.52 31.18 24.13
C VAL A 131 -15.71 30.25 23.22
N GLN A 132 -14.58 29.74 23.70
CA GLN A 132 -13.74 28.79 22.94
C GLN A 132 -14.50 27.52 22.56
N LEU A 133 -15.33 27.00 23.46
CA LEU A 133 -16.15 25.82 23.21
C LEU A 133 -17.18 26.07 22.09
N LYS A 134 -17.85 27.22 22.10
CA LYS A 134 -18.76 27.61 21.01
C LYS A 134 -18.04 27.73 19.67
N GLU A 135 -16.85 28.31 19.65
CA GLU A 135 -16.04 28.41 18.43
C GLU A 135 -15.63 27.03 17.90
N GLN A 136 -15.16 26.15 18.79
CA GLN A 136 -14.79 24.79 18.45
C GLN A 136 -15.97 23.93 17.99
N GLU A 137 -17.16 24.09 18.58
CA GLU A 137 -18.38 23.40 18.12
C GLU A 137 -18.74 23.77 16.68
N VAL A 138 -18.56 25.04 16.29
CA VAL A 138 -18.81 25.49 14.90
C VAL A 138 -17.80 24.85 13.94
N VAL A 139 -16.52 24.85 14.30
CA VAL A 139 -15.46 24.20 13.50
C VAL A 139 -15.72 22.69 13.38
N LEU A 140 -16.08 22.04 14.49
CA LEU A 140 -16.36 20.60 14.52
C LEU A 140 -17.53 20.24 13.61
N LYS A 141 -18.64 20.98 13.65
CA LYS A 141 -19.78 20.77 12.74
C LYS A 141 -19.41 20.99 11.26
N ALA A 142 -18.50 21.92 10.97
CA ALA A 142 -18.04 22.15 9.61
C ALA A 142 -17.15 21.00 9.11
N GLU A 143 -16.23 20.52 9.92
CA GLU A 143 -15.37 19.38 9.61
C GLU A 143 -16.14 18.06 9.55
N GLU A 144 -17.14 17.87 10.41
CA GLU A 144 -18.04 16.71 10.37
C GLU A 144 -18.75 16.64 9.02
N LYS A 145 -19.32 17.76 8.53
CA LYS A 145 -19.94 17.84 7.20
C LYS A 145 -18.97 17.52 6.06
N LYS A 146 -17.73 18.03 6.13
CA LYS A 146 -16.70 17.72 5.12
C LYS A 146 -16.34 16.23 5.15
N THR A 147 -16.26 15.64 6.34
CA THR A 147 -15.94 14.23 6.53
C THR A 147 -17.05 13.33 6.03
N THR A 148 -18.32 13.66 6.29
CA THR A 148 -19.47 12.91 5.72
C THR A 148 -19.45 12.98 4.19
N ALA A 149 -19.24 14.17 3.62
CA ALA A 149 -19.16 14.33 2.17
C ALA A 149 -17.97 13.56 1.55
N LEU A 150 -16.84 13.46 2.25
CA LEU A 150 -15.70 12.66 1.82
C LEU A 150 -16.00 11.16 1.89
N LEU A 151 -16.65 10.70 2.97
CA LEU A 151 -17.09 9.31 3.11
C LEU A 151 -18.04 8.91 1.97
N ASP A 152 -19.01 9.75 1.63
CA ASP A 152 -19.92 9.49 0.51
C ASP A 152 -19.16 9.35 -0.82
N LYS A 153 -18.19 10.23 -1.09
CA LYS A 153 -17.34 10.14 -2.28
C LYS A 153 -16.52 8.85 -2.30
N VAL A 154 -15.89 8.49 -1.18
CA VAL A 154 -15.10 7.25 -1.06
C VAL A 154 -15.98 6.02 -1.27
N MET A 155 -17.22 6.01 -0.77
CA MET A 155 -18.16 4.90 -0.99
C MET A 155 -18.54 4.76 -2.48
N VAL A 156 -18.77 5.88 -3.17
CA VAL A 156 -19.03 5.89 -4.62
C VAL A 156 -17.81 5.42 -5.41
N GLU A 157 -16.62 5.91 -5.08
CA GLU A 157 -15.37 5.50 -5.74
C GLU A 157 -15.02 4.03 -5.47
N LYS A 158 -15.23 3.55 -4.24
CA LYS A 158 -15.07 2.14 -3.89
C LYS A 158 -16.00 1.26 -4.72
N SER A 159 -17.28 1.61 -4.83
CA SER A 159 -18.23 0.85 -5.67
C SER A 159 -17.80 0.83 -7.15
N LYS A 160 -17.25 1.92 -7.68
CA LYS A 160 -16.70 1.95 -9.05
C LYS A 160 -15.43 1.10 -9.18
N ALA A 161 -14.55 1.14 -8.18
CA ALA A 161 -13.33 0.35 -8.14
C ALA A 161 -13.65 -1.15 -8.08
N ASP A 162 -14.61 -1.56 -7.25
CA ASP A 162 -15.05 -2.96 -7.12
C ASP A 162 -15.62 -3.48 -8.45
N LYS A 163 -16.49 -2.71 -9.12
CA LYS A 163 -17.00 -3.05 -10.47
C LYS A 163 -15.88 -3.18 -11.50
N LYS A 164 -14.90 -2.27 -11.48
CA LYS A 164 -13.78 -2.33 -12.42
C LYS A 164 -12.86 -3.51 -12.12
N ALA A 165 -12.65 -3.84 -10.84
CA ALA A 165 -11.88 -5.01 -10.43
C ALA A 165 -12.55 -6.31 -10.89
N GLU A 166 -13.87 -6.41 -10.81
CA GLU A 166 -14.64 -7.55 -11.32
C GLU A 166 -14.46 -7.72 -12.84
N VAL A 167 -14.57 -6.63 -13.62
CA VAL A 167 -14.33 -6.66 -15.07
C VAL A 167 -12.89 -7.08 -15.40
N VAL A 168 -11.89 -6.52 -14.71
CA VAL A 168 -10.48 -6.85 -14.95
C VAL A 168 -10.18 -8.30 -14.57
N ASN A 169 -10.76 -8.82 -13.50
CA ASN A 169 -10.61 -10.22 -13.12
C ASN A 169 -11.25 -11.16 -14.15
N GLY A 170 -12.40 -10.80 -14.72
CA GLY A 170 -13.00 -11.53 -15.85
C GLY A 170 -12.08 -11.55 -17.07
N GLN A 171 -11.60 -10.38 -17.51
CA GLN A 171 -10.66 -10.28 -18.63
C GLN A 171 -9.35 -11.04 -18.39
N LYS A 172 -8.84 -11.05 -17.16
CA LYS A 172 -7.65 -11.83 -16.80
C LYS A 172 -7.91 -13.33 -16.96
N ALA A 173 -9.09 -13.82 -16.58
CA ALA A 173 -9.45 -15.22 -16.75
C ALA A 173 -9.56 -15.60 -18.23
N ASP A 174 -10.19 -14.75 -19.05
CA ASP A 174 -10.32 -14.96 -20.49
C ASP A 174 -8.95 -14.97 -21.19
N CYS A 175 -8.10 -13.98 -20.91
CA CYS A 175 -6.74 -13.93 -21.46
C CYS A 175 -5.88 -15.13 -21.03
N GLN A 176 -6.05 -15.63 -19.81
CA GLN A 176 -5.33 -16.82 -19.35
C GLN A 176 -5.81 -18.07 -20.09
N ALA A 177 -7.12 -18.23 -20.29
CA ALA A 177 -7.68 -19.34 -21.05
C ALA A 177 -7.20 -19.35 -22.51
N GLU A 178 -7.17 -18.17 -23.15
CA GLU A 178 -6.67 -18.01 -24.52
C GLU A 178 -5.16 -18.31 -24.60
N ALA A 179 -4.37 -17.82 -23.64
CA ALA A 179 -2.94 -18.11 -23.57
C ALA A 179 -2.66 -19.61 -23.39
N ASP A 180 -3.46 -20.30 -22.57
CA ASP A 180 -3.34 -21.74 -22.36
C ASP A 180 -3.71 -22.52 -23.65
N SER A 181 -4.73 -22.08 -24.39
CA SER A 181 -5.11 -22.66 -25.70
C SER A 181 -4.01 -22.49 -26.74
N ILE A 182 -3.47 -21.27 -26.89
CA ILE A 182 -2.38 -20.97 -27.83
C ILE A 182 -1.12 -21.80 -27.49
N ASN A 183 -0.81 -21.96 -26.20
CA ASN A 183 0.33 -22.75 -25.79
C ASN A 183 0.14 -24.24 -26.10
N ALA A 184 -1.08 -24.77 -25.98
CA ALA A 184 -1.41 -26.15 -26.35
C ALA A 184 -1.27 -26.35 -27.87
N GLU A 185 -1.86 -25.47 -28.69
CA GLU A 185 -1.76 -25.52 -30.15
C GLU A 185 -0.31 -25.39 -30.62
N LYS A 186 0.47 -24.49 -30.01
CA LYS A 186 1.91 -24.36 -30.30
C LYS A 186 2.69 -25.63 -30.00
N ALA A 187 2.38 -26.30 -28.88
CA ALA A 187 3.04 -27.55 -28.51
C ALA A 187 2.72 -28.67 -29.52
N GLU A 188 1.47 -28.76 -29.98
CA GLU A 188 1.05 -29.71 -31.00
C GLU A 188 1.74 -29.44 -32.35
N ALA A 189 1.73 -28.18 -32.80
CA ALA A 189 2.39 -27.77 -34.04
C ALA A 189 3.90 -28.02 -34.02
N GLN A 190 4.58 -27.85 -32.88
CA GLN A 190 6.01 -28.13 -32.75
C GLN A 190 6.31 -29.63 -32.93
N VAL A 191 5.46 -30.51 -32.38
CA VAL A 191 5.61 -31.97 -32.54
C VAL A 191 5.44 -32.41 -33.99
N GLU A 192 4.50 -31.80 -34.72
CA GLU A 192 4.29 -32.07 -36.15
C GLU A 192 5.45 -31.53 -37.00
N LEU A 193 5.97 -30.35 -36.68
CA LEU A 193 7.15 -29.77 -37.32
C LEU A 193 8.39 -30.65 -37.15
N ASP A 194 8.67 -31.12 -35.93
CA ASP A 194 9.83 -31.96 -35.64
C ASP A 194 9.82 -33.28 -36.43
N LYS A 195 8.62 -33.81 -36.75
CA LYS A 195 8.47 -35.00 -37.60
C LYS A 195 8.72 -34.72 -39.08
N ALA A 196 8.49 -33.49 -39.56
CA ALA A 196 8.62 -33.12 -40.96
C ALA A 196 10.04 -32.65 -41.35
N LEU A 197 10.78 -32.05 -40.42
CA LEU A 197 12.16 -31.60 -40.62
C LEU A 197 13.13 -32.62 -41.24
N PRO A 198 13.15 -33.92 -40.84
CA PRO A 198 14.07 -34.89 -41.46
C PRO A 198 13.80 -35.10 -42.95
N PHE A 199 12.54 -35.11 -43.37
CA PHE A 199 12.18 -35.28 -44.78
C PHE A 199 12.57 -34.07 -45.64
N LEU A 200 12.52 -32.86 -45.06
CA LEU A 200 13.00 -31.65 -45.72
C LEU A 200 14.52 -31.70 -45.92
N HIS A 201 15.28 -32.06 -44.89
CA HIS A 201 16.73 -32.18 -45.00
C HIS A 201 17.18 -33.27 -45.98
N ASP A 202 16.45 -34.40 -46.05
CA ASP A 202 16.69 -35.45 -47.03
C ASP A 202 16.44 -34.96 -48.47
N ALA A 203 15.39 -34.17 -48.70
CA ALA A 203 15.10 -33.56 -49.99
C ALA A 203 16.15 -32.52 -50.42
N GLU A 204 16.63 -31.68 -49.50
CA GLU A 204 17.72 -30.73 -49.76
C GLU A 204 19.04 -31.45 -50.06
N SER A 205 19.36 -32.51 -49.32
CA SER A 205 20.55 -33.34 -49.55
C SER A 205 20.53 -34.02 -50.92
N ALA A 206 19.37 -34.58 -51.30
CA ALA A 206 19.17 -35.19 -52.61
C ALA A 206 19.36 -34.18 -53.76
N CYS A 207 18.85 -32.95 -53.59
CA CYS A 207 19.03 -31.88 -54.57
C CYS A 207 20.50 -31.46 -54.73
N ASN A 208 21.22 -31.31 -53.62
CA ASN A 208 22.65 -30.96 -53.62
C ASN A 208 23.55 -32.08 -54.15
N SER A 209 23.05 -33.32 -54.25
CA SER A 209 23.80 -34.45 -54.80
C SER A 209 23.93 -34.42 -56.34
N ILE A 210 23.14 -33.60 -57.04
CA ILE A 210 23.16 -33.48 -58.50
C ILE A 210 24.21 -32.44 -58.91
N THR A 211 25.31 -32.87 -59.55
CA THR A 211 26.38 -31.94 -59.96
C THR A 211 26.32 -31.59 -61.45
N LYS A 212 26.99 -30.49 -61.86
CA LYS A 212 27.09 -30.10 -63.28
C LYS A 212 27.77 -31.16 -64.16
N LYS A 213 28.67 -31.97 -63.58
CA LYS A 213 29.37 -33.04 -64.30
C LYS A 213 28.42 -34.16 -64.70
N ASP A 214 27.54 -34.52 -63.78
CA ASP A 214 26.52 -35.57 -63.94
C ASP A 214 25.57 -35.29 -65.13
N ILE A 215 25.18 -34.03 -65.33
CA ILE A 215 24.31 -33.63 -66.45
C ILE A 215 25.05 -33.64 -67.79
N VAL A 216 26.34 -33.32 -67.80
CA VAL A 216 27.16 -33.37 -69.03
C VAL A 216 27.34 -34.83 -69.49
N GLU A 217 27.47 -35.77 -68.57
CA GLU A 217 27.54 -37.21 -68.89
C GLU A 217 26.26 -37.72 -69.54
N ILE A 218 25.09 -37.32 -69.04
CA ILE A 218 23.80 -37.68 -69.65
C ILE A 218 23.65 -37.03 -71.04
N LYS A 219 24.04 -35.75 -71.21
CA LYS A 219 24.01 -35.06 -72.51
C LYS A 219 24.85 -35.75 -73.59
N ALA A 220 25.98 -36.34 -73.20
CA ALA A 220 26.88 -37.02 -74.13
C ALA A 220 26.36 -38.40 -74.58
N ASN A 221 25.37 -38.97 -73.88
CA ASN A 221 24.87 -40.31 -74.15
C ASN A 221 23.86 -40.30 -75.31
N ARG A 222 24.30 -40.75 -76.49
CA ARG A 222 23.48 -40.75 -77.73
C ARG A 222 22.33 -41.76 -77.71
N LYS A 223 22.36 -42.76 -76.81
CA LYS A 223 21.28 -43.76 -76.61
C LYS A 223 21.17 -44.09 -75.11
N PRO A 224 20.32 -43.38 -74.35
CA PRO A 224 20.19 -43.60 -72.92
C PRO A 224 19.52 -44.95 -72.61
N LEU A 225 19.98 -45.60 -71.54
CA LEU A 225 19.39 -46.83 -71.02
C LEU A 225 17.98 -46.58 -70.47
N ASP A 226 17.13 -47.60 -70.48
CA ASP A 226 15.72 -47.48 -70.08
C ASP A 226 15.53 -46.93 -68.65
N ILE A 227 16.40 -47.29 -67.70
CA ILE A 227 16.36 -46.75 -66.33
C ILE A 227 16.58 -45.23 -66.29
N ILE A 228 17.40 -44.69 -67.19
CA ILE A 228 17.65 -43.25 -67.31
C ILE A 228 16.41 -42.57 -67.89
N LYS A 229 15.81 -43.15 -68.94
CA LYS A 229 14.58 -42.65 -69.56
C LYS A 229 13.44 -42.51 -68.55
N LEU A 230 13.20 -43.56 -67.75
CA LEU A 230 12.14 -43.57 -66.73
C LEU A 230 12.41 -42.60 -65.56
N THR A 231 13.68 -42.39 -65.18
CA THR A 231 14.04 -41.41 -64.14
C THR A 231 13.73 -39.97 -64.62
N PHE A 232 13.95 -39.68 -65.91
CA PHE A 232 13.58 -38.40 -66.49
C PHE A 232 12.08 -38.21 -66.57
N ASP A 233 11.32 -39.26 -66.89
CA ASP A 233 9.86 -39.16 -66.90
C ASP A 233 9.32 -38.82 -65.50
N GLY A 234 9.86 -39.44 -64.45
CA GLY A 234 9.57 -39.07 -63.07
C GLY A 234 9.92 -37.61 -62.73
N LEU A 235 11.04 -37.09 -63.26
CA LEU A 235 11.39 -35.68 -63.08
C LEU A 235 10.46 -34.73 -63.86
N GLN A 236 10.08 -35.08 -65.08
CA GLN A 236 9.19 -34.27 -65.93
C GLN A 236 7.80 -34.16 -65.34
N ILE A 237 7.28 -35.27 -64.82
CA ILE A 237 6.00 -35.30 -64.10
C ILE A 237 6.08 -34.43 -62.84
N LEU A 238 7.17 -34.55 -62.06
CA LEU A 238 7.36 -33.74 -60.85
C LEU A 238 7.39 -32.22 -61.14
N MET A 239 8.05 -31.81 -62.23
CA MET A 239 8.12 -30.40 -62.66
C MET A 239 6.88 -29.94 -63.45
N CYS A 240 5.81 -30.75 -63.54
CA CYS A 240 4.58 -30.46 -64.28
C CYS A 240 4.81 -30.12 -65.77
N LYS A 241 5.76 -30.82 -66.40
CA LYS A 241 6.11 -30.61 -67.81
C LYS A 241 5.41 -31.61 -68.72
N LYS A 242 5.46 -31.37 -70.04
CA LYS A 242 4.72 -32.16 -71.02
C LYS A 242 5.30 -33.57 -71.13
N VAL A 243 4.48 -34.56 -70.83
CA VAL A 243 4.75 -35.99 -71.05
C VAL A 243 3.81 -36.54 -72.14
N VAL A 244 4.17 -37.66 -72.74
CA VAL A 244 3.33 -38.37 -73.72
C VAL A 244 2.12 -38.98 -73.02
N ASP A 245 1.00 -39.12 -73.74
CA ASP A 245 -0.22 -39.71 -73.21
C ASP A 245 0.03 -41.11 -72.62
N VAL A 246 -0.64 -41.36 -71.48
CA VAL A 246 -0.51 -42.57 -70.66
C VAL A 246 -0.85 -43.82 -71.47
N ALA A 247 0.18 -44.61 -71.82
CA ALA A 247 0.04 -45.92 -72.45
C ALA A 247 0.96 -46.93 -71.74
N PRO A 248 0.47 -48.15 -71.41
CA PRO A 248 1.29 -49.16 -70.74
C PRO A 248 2.29 -49.78 -71.72
N GLU A 249 3.55 -49.89 -71.30
CA GLU A 249 4.62 -50.53 -72.05
C GLU A 249 5.44 -51.45 -71.13
N GLU A 250 5.68 -52.68 -71.57
CA GLU A 250 6.50 -53.62 -70.82
C GLU A 250 7.98 -53.37 -71.13
N ARG A 251 8.77 -53.09 -70.09
CA ARG A 251 10.23 -52.93 -70.22
C ARG A 251 10.96 -53.89 -69.30
N SER A 252 12.01 -54.51 -69.85
CA SER A 252 12.89 -55.41 -69.11
C SER A 252 14.15 -54.66 -68.67
N ILE A 253 14.24 -54.29 -67.40
CA ILE A 253 15.42 -53.64 -66.83
C ILE A 253 16.03 -54.62 -65.82
N ASN A 254 17.31 -54.95 -66.02
CA ASN A 254 18.07 -55.84 -65.13
C ASN A 254 17.37 -57.19 -64.84
N LYS A 255 16.79 -57.83 -65.87
CA LYS A 255 16.07 -59.13 -65.83
C LYS A 255 14.76 -59.16 -65.05
N VAL A 256 14.22 -58.00 -64.66
CA VAL A 256 12.87 -57.86 -64.11
C VAL A 256 11.99 -57.22 -65.17
N ASN A 257 10.86 -57.86 -65.48
CA ASN A 257 9.83 -57.29 -66.36
C ASN A 257 8.87 -56.49 -65.50
N ALA A 258 8.76 -55.20 -65.77
CA ALA A 258 7.81 -54.32 -65.12
C ALA A 258 7.04 -53.51 -66.17
N THR A 259 5.75 -53.28 -65.89
CA THR A 259 4.89 -52.46 -66.74
C THR A 259 5.06 -51.01 -66.32
N PHE A 260 5.63 -50.20 -67.21
CA PHE A 260 5.78 -48.76 -67.02
C PHE A 260 4.89 -47.99 -67.99
N LEU A 261 4.77 -46.69 -67.74
CA LEU A 261 4.24 -45.74 -68.70
C LEU A 261 5.23 -45.57 -69.86
N LYS A 262 4.72 -45.40 -71.08
CA LYS A 262 5.52 -45.18 -72.30
C LYS A 262 6.54 -44.05 -72.11
N ASP A 263 7.79 -44.27 -72.58
CA ASP A 263 8.88 -43.33 -72.29
C ASP A 263 8.69 -41.95 -72.92
N SER A 264 8.83 -40.91 -72.08
CA SER A 264 8.84 -39.47 -72.40
C SER A 264 10.02 -38.99 -73.27
N TYR A 265 11.06 -39.81 -73.35
CA TYR A 265 12.42 -39.29 -73.44
C TYR A 265 12.75 -38.69 -74.81
N GLU A 266 12.40 -39.37 -75.90
CA GLU A 266 12.77 -38.93 -77.26
C GLU A 266 11.95 -37.72 -77.74
N ASP A 267 10.69 -37.63 -77.29
CA ASP A 267 9.76 -36.59 -77.73
C ASP A 267 9.98 -35.24 -77.00
N TYR A 268 10.18 -35.31 -75.69
CA TYR A 268 10.22 -34.14 -74.80
C TYR A 268 11.51 -34.07 -73.96
N SER A 269 11.83 -35.10 -73.16
CA SER A 269 12.91 -35.02 -72.16
C SER A 269 14.29 -34.77 -72.79
N SER A 270 14.57 -35.32 -73.98
CA SER A 270 15.85 -35.13 -74.69
C SER A 270 16.10 -33.68 -75.11
N LYS A 271 15.06 -32.90 -75.42
CA LYS A 271 15.20 -31.48 -75.78
C LYS A 271 15.46 -30.62 -74.55
N GLU A 272 14.83 -30.97 -73.43
CA GLU A 272 14.97 -30.23 -72.19
C GLU A 272 16.30 -30.49 -71.49
N VAL A 273 16.77 -31.73 -71.50
CA VAL A 273 18.08 -32.07 -70.95
C VAL A 273 19.19 -31.31 -71.67
N GLN A 274 19.03 -30.96 -72.96
CA GLN A 274 20.00 -30.18 -73.74
C GLN A 274 20.07 -28.70 -73.36
N ASP A 275 19.06 -28.15 -72.68
CA ASP A 275 19.05 -26.75 -72.23
C ASP A 275 20.25 -26.46 -71.32
N MET A 276 20.83 -25.26 -71.46
CA MET A 276 21.93 -24.78 -70.63
C MET A 276 21.49 -24.53 -69.18
N ASN A 277 20.21 -24.22 -68.98
CA ASN A 277 19.64 -23.89 -67.66
C ASN A 277 18.96 -25.07 -66.96
N PHE A 278 19.04 -26.29 -67.50
CA PHE A 278 18.32 -27.46 -66.99
C PHE A 278 18.59 -27.75 -65.50
N LEU A 279 19.87 -27.72 -65.07
CA LEU A 279 20.23 -27.91 -63.66
C LEU A 279 19.67 -26.80 -62.77
N GLN A 280 19.75 -25.56 -63.25
CA GLN A 280 19.27 -24.40 -62.51
C GLN A 280 17.76 -24.49 -62.33
N GLY A 281 17.02 -24.96 -63.35
CA GLY A 281 15.58 -25.21 -63.24
C GLY A 281 15.21 -26.29 -62.20
N ILE A 282 16.01 -27.34 -62.04
CA ILE A 282 15.79 -28.35 -60.99
C ILE A 282 16.07 -27.75 -59.59
N LEU A 283 17.16 -26.99 -59.45
CA LEU A 283 17.52 -26.34 -58.19
C LEU A 283 16.53 -25.23 -57.81
N ASP A 284 16.05 -24.46 -58.79
CA ASP A 284 15.04 -23.41 -58.59
C ASP A 284 13.69 -24.01 -58.23
N PHE A 285 13.30 -25.13 -58.85
CA PHE A 285 12.11 -25.89 -58.47
C PHE A 285 12.22 -26.41 -57.03
N ALA A 286 13.36 -26.99 -56.66
CA ALA A 286 13.60 -27.48 -55.30
C ALA A 286 13.58 -26.35 -54.24
N ALA A 287 14.09 -25.16 -54.59
CA ALA A 287 14.17 -24.03 -53.68
C ALA A 287 12.83 -23.27 -53.53
N ASN A 288 12.12 -23.05 -54.63
CA ASN A 288 11.00 -22.10 -54.69
C ASN A 288 9.64 -22.75 -55.02
N GLU A 289 9.61 -23.93 -55.64
CA GLU A 289 8.38 -24.52 -56.18
C GLU A 289 8.01 -25.87 -55.54
N LYS A 290 8.78 -26.36 -54.56
CA LYS A 290 8.54 -27.64 -53.85
C LYS A 290 7.17 -27.74 -53.16
N ASP A 291 6.59 -26.61 -52.74
CA ASP A 291 5.25 -26.55 -52.13
C ASP A 291 4.09 -26.58 -53.16
N SER A 292 4.40 -26.50 -54.45
CA SER A 292 3.43 -26.50 -55.56
C SER A 292 3.12 -27.91 -56.07
N ILE A 293 3.78 -28.94 -55.53
CA ILE A 293 3.48 -30.34 -55.83
C ILE A 293 2.05 -30.64 -55.37
N ASN A 294 1.25 -31.29 -56.22
CA ASN A 294 -0.12 -31.67 -55.91
C ASN A 294 -0.24 -33.20 -55.78
N ASP A 295 -1.36 -33.64 -55.21
CA ASP A 295 -1.63 -35.06 -54.95
C ASP A 295 -1.70 -35.87 -56.23
N GLU A 296 -2.33 -35.30 -57.25
CA GLU A 296 -2.47 -35.89 -58.59
C GLU A 296 -1.10 -36.17 -59.23
N THR A 297 -0.12 -35.29 -59.04
CA THR A 297 1.26 -35.47 -59.54
C THR A 297 1.96 -36.60 -58.78
N CYS A 298 1.79 -36.66 -57.45
CA CYS A 298 2.34 -37.76 -56.66
C CYS A 298 1.69 -39.12 -56.98
N GLU A 299 0.40 -39.14 -57.32
CA GLU A 299 -0.30 -40.34 -57.78
C GLU A 299 0.17 -40.77 -59.17
N LEU A 300 0.36 -39.82 -60.09
CA LEU A 300 0.89 -40.08 -61.43
C LEU A 300 2.35 -40.58 -61.41
N LEU A 301 3.12 -40.21 -60.39
CA LEU A 301 4.46 -40.76 -60.11
C LEU A 301 4.42 -42.15 -59.47
N GLY A 302 3.26 -42.58 -58.98
CA GLY A 302 3.04 -43.86 -58.31
C GLY A 302 3.60 -45.05 -59.09
N PRO A 303 3.28 -45.23 -60.38
CA PRO A 303 3.81 -46.34 -61.19
C PRO A 303 5.34 -46.39 -61.34
N TYR A 304 6.03 -45.25 -61.16
CA TYR A 304 7.48 -45.18 -61.27
C TYR A 304 8.19 -45.43 -59.94
N LEU A 305 7.58 -45.02 -58.82
CA LEU A 305 8.19 -45.10 -57.47
C LEU A 305 7.68 -46.27 -56.63
N ARG A 306 6.49 -46.81 -56.94
CA ARG A 306 5.82 -47.87 -56.19
C ARG A 306 5.85 -49.18 -56.97
N PHE A 307 6.31 -50.24 -56.31
CA PHE A 307 5.99 -51.61 -56.68
C PHE A 307 6.02 -52.43 -55.41
N ASP A 308 4.86 -52.85 -54.92
CA ASP A 308 4.79 -53.98 -54.01
C ASP A 308 3.39 -54.58 -53.99
N GLU A 309 3.32 -55.90 -53.80
CA GLU A 309 2.08 -56.68 -53.67
C GLU A 309 1.40 -56.47 -52.29
N ASP A 310 2.01 -55.72 -51.37
CA ASP A 310 1.48 -55.46 -50.01
C ASP A 310 1.73 -53.99 -49.52
N PRO A 311 0.74 -53.08 -49.65
CA PRO A 311 0.91 -51.63 -49.42
C PRO A 311 1.04 -51.18 -47.96
N ALA A 312 0.95 -52.10 -46.99
CA ALA A 312 0.86 -51.77 -45.56
C ALA A 312 2.19 -51.85 -44.78
N LYS A 313 3.25 -52.49 -45.31
CA LYS A 313 4.46 -52.80 -44.51
C LYS A 313 5.66 -51.88 -44.70
N HIS A 314 5.82 -51.17 -45.83
CA HIS A 314 6.96 -50.28 -46.04
C HIS A 314 6.55 -49.03 -46.84
N TRP A 315 6.32 -47.90 -46.16
CA TRP A 315 6.22 -46.60 -46.83
C TRP A 315 7.63 -46.07 -47.10
N GLY A 316 8.08 -46.18 -48.35
CA GLY A 316 9.34 -45.64 -48.82
C GLY A 316 9.28 -45.42 -50.34
N PRO A 317 9.85 -44.31 -50.86
CA PRO A 317 9.75 -43.93 -52.27
C PRO A 317 10.56 -44.83 -53.23
N PHE A 318 11.20 -45.88 -52.72
CA PHE A 318 12.06 -46.78 -53.50
C PHE A 318 11.73 -48.26 -53.23
N SER A 319 10.44 -48.63 -53.30
CA SER A 319 9.98 -50.03 -53.17
C SER A 319 10.04 -50.81 -54.50
N HIS A 320 9.74 -50.16 -55.64
CA HIS A 320 10.71 -49.99 -56.73
C HIS A 320 11.79 -51.05 -57.08
N PRO A 321 11.60 -52.35 -57.45
CA PRO A 321 12.72 -53.26 -57.77
C PRO A 321 13.55 -52.87 -59.02
N VAL A 322 13.19 -51.77 -59.69
CA VAL A 322 13.75 -51.34 -60.98
C VAL A 322 14.25 -49.89 -60.93
N LEU A 323 13.51 -48.99 -60.28
CA LEU A 323 13.85 -47.58 -60.08
C LEU A 323 14.36 -47.34 -58.64
N ASP A 324 15.48 -47.98 -58.30
CA ASP A 324 16.22 -47.74 -57.06
C ASP A 324 17.44 -46.85 -57.36
N PRO A 325 17.70 -45.77 -56.59
CA PRO A 325 18.91 -44.98 -56.67
C PRO A 325 20.22 -45.78 -56.73
N SER A 326 20.30 -46.93 -56.06
CA SER A 326 21.49 -47.78 -56.07
C SER A 326 21.70 -48.48 -57.42
N LEU A 327 20.61 -48.88 -58.10
CA LEU A 327 20.62 -49.49 -59.42
C LEU A 327 20.80 -48.44 -60.52
N ALA A 328 20.15 -47.28 -60.38
CA ALA A 328 20.35 -46.13 -61.26
C ALA A 328 21.81 -45.67 -61.24
N GLY A 329 22.47 -45.71 -60.07
CA GLY A 329 23.89 -45.36 -59.92
C GLY A 329 24.85 -46.28 -60.67
N LYS A 330 24.48 -47.55 -60.90
CA LYS A 330 25.27 -48.47 -61.74
C LYS A 330 25.17 -48.13 -63.23
N ALA A 331 24.10 -47.47 -63.66
CA ALA A 331 23.91 -47.01 -65.02
C ALA A 331 24.50 -45.61 -65.24
N SER A 332 24.30 -44.69 -64.29
CA SER A 332 24.90 -43.35 -64.28
C SER A 332 24.79 -42.73 -62.88
N GLY A 333 25.87 -42.11 -62.38
CA GLY A 333 25.84 -41.38 -61.09
C GLY A 333 24.80 -40.26 -61.07
N ALA A 334 24.58 -39.62 -62.23
CA ALA A 334 23.57 -38.61 -62.46
C ALA A 334 22.13 -39.12 -62.30
N ALA A 335 21.86 -40.32 -62.80
CA ALA A 335 20.54 -40.96 -62.69
C ALA A 335 20.22 -41.32 -61.22
N ALA A 336 21.22 -41.65 -60.40
CA ALA A 336 21.02 -41.88 -58.97
C ALA A 336 20.60 -40.61 -58.22
N GLY A 337 21.24 -39.47 -58.50
CA GLY A 337 20.89 -38.18 -57.89
C GLY A 337 19.48 -37.73 -58.26
N LEU A 338 19.13 -37.84 -59.54
CA LEU A 338 17.78 -37.50 -60.04
C LEU A 338 16.70 -38.42 -59.47
N CYS A 339 16.97 -39.72 -59.38
CA CYS A 339 16.03 -40.68 -58.79
C CYS A 339 15.81 -40.40 -57.29
N LYS A 340 16.89 -40.11 -56.53
CA LYS A 340 16.81 -39.68 -55.12
C LYS A 340 15.98 -38.42 -54.94
N PHE A 341 16.18 -37.45 -55.82
CA PHE A 341 15.48 -36.18 -55.79
C PHE A 341 13.96 -36.36 -55.97
N VAL A 342 13.53 -37.13 -56.97
CA VAL A 342 12.10 -37.40 -57.22
C VAL A 342 11.45 -38.12 -56.04
N GLY A 343 12.12 -39.12 -55.46
CA GLY A 343 11.60 -39.82 -54.28
C GLY A 343 11.53 -38.95 -53.01
N ALA A 344 12.53 -38.11 -52.76
CA ALA A 344 12.57 -37.23 -51.59
C ALA A 344 11.52 -36.10 -51.68
N MET A 345 11.23 -35.59 -52.88
CA MET A 345 10.19 -34.57 -53.07
C MET A 345 8.76 -35.10 -52.84
N VAL A 346 8.50 -36.36 -53.18
CA VAL A 346 7.22 -37.02 -52.86
C VAL A 346 7.07 -37.25 -51.35
N GLN A 347 8.15 -37.58 -50.64
CA GLN A 347 8.13 -37.68 -49.17
C GLN A 347 7.92 -36.34 -48.49
N TYR A 348 8.58 -35.29 -49.00
CA TYR A 348 8.41 -33.92 -48.52
C TYR A 348 6.95 -33.47 -48.65
N HIS A 349 6.30 -33.71 -49.79
CA HIS A 349 4.88 -33.36 -49.99
C HIS A 349 3.95 -34.05 -48.97
N GLY A 350 4.20 -35.33 -48.68
CA GLY A 350 3.46 -36.08 -47.66
C GLY A 350 3.64 -35.50 -46.25
N ALA A 351 4.85 -35.08 -45.88
CA ALA A 351 5.13 -34.47 -44.59
C ALA A 351 4.60 -33.03 -44.49
N ALA A 352 4.68 -32.25 -45.57
CA ALA A 352 4.23 -30.86 -45.62
C ALA A 352 2.72 -30.72 -45.40
N LYS A 353 1.91 -31.71 -45.82
CA LYS A 353 0.46 -31.75 -45.51
C LYS A 353 0.14 -31.87 -44.03
N ILE A 354 1.00 -32.55 -43.27
CA ILE A 354 0.78 -32.77 -41.84
C ILE A 354 1.05 -31.48 -41.06
N VAL A 355 1.99 -30.65 -41.55
CA VAL A 355 2.44 -29.41 -40.87
C VAL A 355 1.64 -28.17 -41.29
N LYS A 356 0.98 -28.19 -42.45
CA LYS A 356 0.13 -27.05 -42.87
C LYS A 356 -1.04 -26.89 -41.89
N PRO A 357 -1.40 -25.64 -41.51
CA PRO A 357 -2.48 -25.39 -40.56
C PRO A 357 -3.80 -26.01 -41.05
N LYS A 358 -4.50 -26.67 -40.13
CA LYS A 358 -5.79 -27.35 -40.37
C LYS A 358 -6.95 -26.37 -40.53
#